data_AF-A0A938I840-F1
#
_entry.id   AF-A0A938I840-F1
#
_cell.length_a   1.000
_cell.length_b   1.000
_cell.length_c   1.000
_cell.angle_alpha   90.00
_cell.angle_beta   90.00
_cell.angle_gamma   90.00
#
_symmetry.space_group_name_H-M   'P 1'
#
loop_
_entity.id
_entity.type
_entity.pdbx_description
1 polymer ?
#
loop_
_entity_poly.entity_id
_entity_poly.type
_entity_poly.pdbx_seq_one_letter_code
_entity_poly.pdbx_strand_id
1 'polypeptide(L)'
;MEVARELAQKRGKLTLNGLRTLSREVAIELAKHRSKLTLFGLTEISDEAAEALSHHGQTMLLNGLTKLTSVPLTTTMLKSNDGFLNLSKVQTLSDEVVQLFAEYKGSRPIRLTGLTELSEAHAARLRANEKIALPSKFQSQD
;
A
#
# COMPACT_ATOMS: atom_id res chain seq x y z
N MET A 1 4.45 23.33 -2.62
CA MET A 1 5.65 22.80 -1.94
C MET A 1 5.77 23.26 -0.49
N GLU A 2 5.57 24.54 -0.18
CA GLU A 2 5.68 25.08 1.18
C GLU A 2 4.74 24.40 2.19
N VAL A 3 3.45 24.26 1.85
CA VAL A 3 2.47 23.54 2.68
C VAL A 3 2.91 22.10 3.01
N ALA A 4 3.48 21.36 2.05
CA ALA A 4 3.94 20.00 2.28
C ALA A 4 5.10 19.94 3.28
N ARG A 5 6.02 20.91 3.23
CA ARG A 5 7.12 21.03 4.19
C ARG A 5 6.61 21.34 5.59
N GLU A 6 5.65 22.26 5.72
CA GLU A 6 5.04 22.59 7.01
C GLU A 6 4.30 21.39 7.61
N LEU A 7 3.51 20.68 6.78
CA LEU A 7 2.79 19.46 7.20
C LEU A 7 3.76 18.36 7.65
N ALA A 8 4.88 18.19 6.96
CA ALA A 8 5.90 17.20 7.35
C ALA A 8 6.49 17.47 8.74
N GLN A 9 6.60 18.74 9.14
CA GLN A 9 7.11 19.16 10.46
C GLN A 9 6.06 19.10 11.58
N LYS A 10 4.77 18.95 11.26
CA LYS A 10 3.72 18.83 12.28
C LYS A 10 4.01 17.64 13.19
N ARG A 11 3.79 17.82 14.49
CA ARG A 11 3.87 16.74 15.48
C ARG A 11 2.59 15.90 15.45
N GLY A 12 2.74 14.61 15.72
CA GLY A 12 1.62 13.67 15.75
C GLY A 12 1.23 13.18 14.35
N LYS A 13 0.12 12.42 14.29
CA LYS A 13 -0.35 11.72 13.10
C LYS A 13 -0.85 12.72 12.04
N LEU A 14 -0.48 12.51 10.78
CA LEU A 14 -0.94 13.31 9.66
C LEU A 14 -1.98 12.54 8.83
N THR A 15 -3.18 13.11 8.69
CA THR A 15 -4.28 12.52 7.90
C THR A 15 -4.67 13.48 6.78
N LEU A 16 -4.48 13.07 5.54
CA LEU A 16 -4.76 13.86 4.34
C LEU A 16 -5.73 13.10 3.42
N ASN A 17 -6.86 12.63 3.96
CA ASN A 17 -7.82 11.82 3.21
C ASN A 17 -8.58 12.58 2.10
N GLY A 18 -8.41 13.91 2.01
CA GLY A 18 -8.87 14.70 0.87
C GLY A 18 -7.89 14.70 -0.31
N LEU A 19 -6.65 14.22 -0.13
CA LEU A 19 -5.63 14.22 -1.17
C LEU A 19 -5.91 13.12 -2.20
N ARG A 20 -6.20 13.50 -3.44
CA ARG A 20 -6.52 12.58 -4.55
C ARG A 20 -5.35 12.23 -5.45
N THR A 21 -4.39 13.15 -5.55
CA THR A 21 -3.18 13.01 -6.37
C THR A 21 -1.98 13.39 -5.54
N LEU A 22 -0.82 12.82 -5.88
CA LEU A 22 0.43 13.08 -5.17
C LEU A 22 1.58 13.20 -6.17
N SER A 23 2.12 14.41 -6.31
CA SER A 23 3.35 14.64 -7.07
C SER A 23 4.57 14.09 -6.32
N ARG A 24 5.62 13.72 -7.05
CA ARG A 24 6.91 13.28 -6.50
C ARG A 24 7.47 14.24 -5.45
N GLU A 25 7.45 15.54 -5.70
CA GLU A 25 8.07 16.53 -4.82
C GLU A 25 7.34 16.62 -3.47
N VAL A 26 6.00 16.58 -3.51
CA VAL A 26 5.18 16.51 -2.29
C VAL A 26 5.40 15.19 -1.55
N ALA A 27 5.52 14.07 -2.26
CA ALA A 27 5.81 12.76 -1.68
C ALA A 27 7.15 12.77 -0.92
N ILE A 28 8.19 13.38 -1.48
CA ILE A 28 9.51 13.54 -0.83
C ILE A 28 9.38 14.28 0.50
N GLU A 29 8.61 15.37 0.54
CA GLU A 29 8.42 16.12 1.79
C GLU A 29 7.58 15.34 2.80
N LEU A 30 6.49 14.70 2.37
CA LEU A 30 5.65 13.87 3.25
C LEU A 30 6.41 12.67 3.82
N ALA A 31 7.33 12.07 3.06
CA ALA A 31 8.14 10.95 3.52
C ALA A 31 9.01 11.30 4.75
N LYS A 32 9.40 12.58 4.90
CA LYS A 32 10.17 13.09 6.05
C LYS A 32 9.34 13.21 7.32
N HIS A 33 8.01 13.12 7.23
CA HIS A 33 7.14 13.18 8.39
C HIS A 33 7.49 12.06 9.38
N ARG A 34 7.60 12.41 10.68
CA ARG A 34 8.13 11.51 11.72
C ARG A 34 7.07 10.77 12.51
N SER A 35 5.83 10.75 12.01
CA SER A 35 4.73 10.00 12.62
C SER A 35 3.88 9.33 11.54
N LYS A 36 2.77 8.73 11.96
CA LYS A 36 1.86 8.01 11.07
C LYS A 36 1.29 8.93 9.98
N LEU A 37 1.37 8.48 8.74
CA LEU A 37 0.75 9.10 7.57
C LEU A 37 -0.49 8.31 7.12
N THR A 38 -1.61 8.99 6.89
CA THR A 38 -2.85 8.37 6.39
C THR A 38 -3.33 9.12 5.15
N LEU A 39 -3.35 8.45 4.00
CA LEU A 39 -3.72 9.00 2.69
C LEU A 39 -4.83 8.15 2.03
N PHE A 40 -5.96 7.93 2.70
CA PHE A 40 -7.05 7.11 2.15
C PHE A 40 -7.76 7.73 0.94
N GLY A 41 -7.55 9.02 0.71
CA GLY A 41 -8.07 9.72 -0.46
C GLY A 41 -7.34 9.38 -1.75
N LEU A 42 -6.09 8.89 -1.66
CA LEU A 42 -5.21 8.63 -2.78
C LEU A 42 -5.60 7.31 -3.43
N THR A 43 -6.15 7.39 -4.66
CA THR A 43 -6.60 6.22 -5.42
C THR A 43 -5.53 5.71 -6.37
N GLU A 44 -4.65 6.60 -6.82
CA GLU A 44 -3.54 6.30 -7.73
C GLU A 44 -2.27 7.00 -7.25
N ILE A 45 -1.12 6.43 -7.59
CA ILE A 45 0.20 6.96 -7.27
C ILE A 45 1.16 6.67 -8.42
N SER A 46 1.98 7.65 -8.81
CA SER A 46 3.02 7.43 -9.83
C SER A 46 4.19 6.64 -9.25
N ASP A 47 5.01 6.04 -10.11
CA ASP A 47 6.18 5.27 -9.66
C ASP A 47 7.17 6.16 -8.89
N GLU A 48 7.36 7.41 -9.30
CA GLU A 48 8.27 8.34 -8.63
C GLU A 48 7.74 8.79 -7.26
N ALA A 49 6.42 8.98 -7.14
CA ALA A 49 5.80 9.32 -5.86
C ALA A 49 5.79 8.11 -4.91
N ALA A 50 5.58 6.90 -5.44
CA ALA A 50 5.66 5.66 -4.69
C ALA A 50 7.09 5.40 -4.18
N GLU A 51 8.09 5.61 -5.03
CA GLU A 51 9.51 5.54 -4.66
C GLU A 51 9.82 6.53 -3.54
N ALA A 52 9.41 7.79 -3.68
CA ALA A 52 9.63 8.81 -2.67
C ALA A 52 8.97 8.46 -1.32
N LEU A 53 7.73 7.97 -1.34
CA LEU A 53 7.03 7.54 -0.11
C LEU A 53 7.62 6.26 0.50
N SER A 54 8.31 5.43 -0.27
CA SER A 54 8.96 4.21 0.27
C SER A 54 10.02 4.54 1.34
N HIS A 55 10.57 5.76 1.34
CA HIS A 55 11.50 6.24 2.35
C HIS A 55 10.83 6.64 3.68
N HIS A 56 9.50 6.63 3.75
CA HIS A 56 8.79 6.92 4.99
C HIS A 56 8.93 5.77 5.99
N GLY A 57 9.75 5.98 7.02
CA GLY A 57 10.09 4.94 8.00
C GLY A 57 9.05 4.71 9.10
N GLN A 58 7.84 5.26 9.01
CA GLN A 58 6.77 5.11 10.00
C GLN A 58 5.53 4.46 9.35
N THR A 59 4.48 4.21 10.15
CA THR A 59 3.23 3.64 9.63
C THR A 59 2.63 4.54 8.55
N MET A 60 2.35 3.96 7.39
CA MET A 60 1.76 4.66 6.24
C MET A 60 0.59 3.87 5.68
N LEU A 61 -0.60 4.44 5.74
CA LEU A 61 -1.82 3.77 5.30
C LEU A 61 -2.36 4.38 4.02
N LEU A 62 -2.31 3.59 2.95
CA LEU A 62 -2.71 3.94 1.58
C LEU A 62 -3.91 3.09 1.11
N ASN A 63 -4.86 2.82 2.02
CA ASN A 63 -5.97 1.89 1.79
C ASN A 63 -6.96 2.32 0.68
N GLY A 64 -6.78 3.51 0.11
CA GLY A 64 -7.56 4.01 -1.02
C GLY A 64 -7.05 3.57 -2.39
N LEU A 65 -5.82 3.07 -2.49
CA LEU A 65 -5.19 2.73 -3.76
C LEU A 65 -5.97 1.61 -4.47
N THR A 66 -6.15 1.78 -5.79
CA THR A 66 -6.79 0.78 -6.65
C THR A 66 -5.80 -0.09 -7.41
N LYS A 67 -4.54 0.37 -7.52
CA LYS A 67 -3.44 -0.36 -8.16
C LYS A 67 -2.21 -0.30 -7.27
N LEU A 68 -1.48 -1.41 -7.17
CA LEU A 68 -0.23 -1.48 -6.42
C LEU A 68 0.85 -2.22 -7.22
N THR A 69 1.81 -1.47 -7.74
CA THR A 69 2.90 -1.97 -8.60
C THR A 69 4.29 -1.69 -8.04
N SER A 70 4.42 -0.73 -7.12
CA SER A 70 5.72 -0.37 -6.55
C SER A 70 6.15 -1.38 -5.47
N VAL A 71 7.20 -2.14 -5.77
CA VAL A 71 7.88 -3.04 -4.83
C VAL A 71 8.44 -2.30 -3.61
N PRO A 72 9.17 -1.16 -3.76
CA PRO A 72 9.69 -0.41 -2.61
C PRO A 72 8.57 0.08 -1.68
N LEU A 73 7.51 0.66 -2.25
CA LEU A 73 6.37 1.14 -1.47
C LEU A 73 5.69 -0.01 -0.71
N THR A 74 5.42 -1.11 -1.40
CA THR A 74 4.78 -2.29 -0.80
C THR A 74 5.63 -2.87 0.33
N THR A 75 6.94 -3.00 0.11
CA THR A 75 7.89 -3.50 1.12
C THR A 75 7.87 -2.63 2.37
N THR A 76 7.91 -1.31 2.21
CA THR A 76 7.80 -0.37 3.33
C THR A 76 6.47 -0.49 4.05
N MET A 77 5.35 -0.63 3.33
CA MET A 77 4.03 -0.83 3.95
C MET A 77 3.95 -2.14 4.74
N LEU A 78 4.48 -3.24 4.21
CA LEU A 78 4.52 -4.54 4.89
C LEU A 78 5.34 -4.48 6.19
N LYS A 79 6.46 -3.75 6.17
CA LYS A 79 7.34 -3.56 7.33
C LYS A 79 6.76 -2.63 8.40
N SER A 80 6.18 -1.50 7.98
CA SER A 80 5.89 -0.37 8.88
C SER A 80 4.46 -0.32 9.41
N ASN A 81 3.53 -1.10 8.84
CA ASN A 81 2.11 -0.98 9.16
C ASN A 81 1.61 -1.86 10.32
N ASP A 82 2.49 -2.59 11.01
CA ASP A 82 2.15 -3.46 12.17
C ASP A 82 0.91 -4.35 11.92
N GLY A 83 0.82 -4.87 10.68
CA GLY A 83 -0.28 -5.72 10.23
C GLY A 83 -1.62 -4.99 9.99
N PHE A 84 -1.68 -3.67 10.09
CA PHE A 84 -2.86 -2.88 9.74
C PHE A 84 -2.83 -2.51 8.25
N LEU A 85 -3.01 -3.51 7.39
CA LEU A 85 -3.00 -3.34 5.94
C LEU A 85 -4.30 -3.84 5.31
N ASN A 86 -5.24 -2.91 5.13
CA ASN A 86 -6.50 -3.17 4.43
C ASN A 86 -6.44 -2.59 3.03
N LEU A 87 -6.15 -3.44 2.05
CA LEU A 87 -6.02 -3.11 0.63
C LEU A 87 -7.24 -3.59 -0.16
N SER A 88 -8.41 -3.60 0.47
CA SER A 88 -9.67 -4.05 -0.16
C SER A 88 -10.11 -3.20 -1.36
N LYS A 89 -9.47 -2.05 -1.61
CA LYS A 89 -9.68 -1.24 -2.81
C LYS A 89 -8.76 -1.58 -3.97
N VAL A 90 -7.67 -2.32 -3.71
CA VAL A 90 -6.72 -2.72 -4.75
C VAL A 90 -7.38 -3.75 -5.66
N GLN A 91 -7.42 -3.44 -6.94
CA GLN A 91 -8.00 -4.23 -8.03
C GLN A 91 -6.93 -4.96 -8.83
N THR A 92 -5.75 -4.36 -8.99
CA THR A 92 -4.64 -4.90 -9.79
C THR A 92 -3.31 -4.81 -9.03
N LEU A 93 -2.45 -5.81 -9.25
CA LEU A 93 -1.10 -5.94 -8.69
C LEU A 93 -0.09 -6.18 -9.82
N SER A 94 1.17 -5.81 -9.63
CA SER A 94 2.25 -6.36 -10.47
C SER A 94 2.66 -7.75 -10.00
N ASP A 95 3.32 -8.51 -10.86
CA ASP A 95 3.81 -9.86 -10.59
C ASP A 95 4.79 -9.87 -9.40
N GLU A 96 5.66 -8.86 -9.31
CA GLU A 96 6.63 -8.72 -8.22
C GLU A 96 5.94 -8.44 -6.89
N VAL A 97 4.90 -7.59 -6.90
CA VAL A 97 4.09 -7.31 -5.70
C VAL A 97 3.31 -8.55 -5.26
N VAL A 98 2.86 -9.39 -6.19
CA VAL A 98 2.27 -10.70 -5.85
C VAL A 98 3.26 -11.58 -5.09
N GLN A 99 4.53 -11.64 -5.51
CA GLN A 99 5.54 -12.42 -4.79
C GLN A 99 5.74 -11.91 -3.36
N LEU A 100 5.79 -10.58 -3.16
CA LEU A 100 5.92 -10.00 -1.82
C LEU A 100 4.76 -10.40 -0.89
N PHE A 101 3.53 -10.39 -1.39
CA PHE A 101 2.37 -10.80 -0.59
C PHE A 101 2.35 -12.31 -0.37
N ALA A 102 2.75 -13.13 -1.35
CA ALA A 102 2.87 -14.56 -1.17
C ALA A 102 3.90 -14.92 -0.08
N GLU A 103 5.00 -14.18 0.01
CA GLU A 103 6.06 -14.37 1.01
C GLU A 103 5.81 -13.66 2.34
N TYR A 104 4.70 -12.93 2.49
CA TYR A 104 4.41 -12.17 3.70
C TYR A 104 4.30 -13.08 4.94
N LYS A 105 5.17 -12.84 5.93
CA LYS A 105 5.24 -13.60 7.21
C LYS A 105 4.74 -12.82 8.42
N GLY A 106 4.01 -11.72 8.22
CA GLY A 106 3.52 -10.92 9.33
C GLY A 106 2.36 -11.59 10.09
N SER A 107 2.04 -11.04 11.26
CA SER A 107 1.10 -11.67 12.19
C SER A 107 -0.38 -11.44 11.86
N ARG A 108 -0.71 -10.39 11.10
CA ARG A 108 -2.10 -10.00 10.81
C ARG A 108 -2.47 -10.24 9.35
N PRO A 109 -3.74 -10.52 9.04
CA PRO A 109 -4.16 -10.72 7.67
C PRO A 109 -4.14 -9.41 6.85
N ILE A 110 -3.73 -9.52 5.59
CA ILE A 110 -3.83 -8.48 4.57
C ILE A 110 -5.08 -8.78 3.73
N ARG A 111 -5.96 -7.79 3.62
CA ARG A 111 -7.20 -7.91 2.83
C ARG A 111 -6.95 -7.39 1.42
N LEU A 112 -7.00 -8.29 0.44
CA LEU A 112 -6.94 -8.00 -1.00
C LEU A 112 -8.27 -8.37 -1.67
N THR A 113 -9.39 -8.20 -0.96
CA THR A 113 -10.72 -8.62 -1.41
C THR A 113 -11.28 -7.79 -2.58
N GLY A 114 -10.56 -6.75 -3.01
CA GLY A 114 -10.92 -5.92 -4.16
C GLY A 114 -10.35 -6.42 -5.48
N LEU A 115 -9.47 -7.42 -5.47
CA LEU A 115 -8.76 -7.85 -6.68
C LEU A 115 -9.75 -8.29 -7.76
N THR A 116 -9.57 -7.72 -8.95
CA THR A 116 -10.39 -8.05 -10.12
C THR A 116 -9.64 -8.90 -11.13
N GLU A 117 -8.31 -8.76 -11.18
CA GLU A 117 -7.45 -9.38 -12.19
C GLU A 117 -6.25 -10.06 -11.51
N LEU A 118 -6.14 -11.38 -11.69
CA LEU A 118 -5.02 -12.21 -11.29
C LEU A 118 -4.95 -13.41 -12.25
N SER A 119 -3.75 -13.83 -12.64
CA SER A 119 -3.57 -15.13 -13.29
C SER A 119 -3.78 -16.26 -12.29
N GLU A 120 -4.14 -17.46 -12.75
CA GLU A 120 -4.27 -18.62 -11.87
C GLU A 120 -2.96 -18.95 -11.13
N ALA A 121 -1.81 -18.76 -11.77
CA ALA A 121 -0.52 -18.93 -11.13
C ALA A 121 -0.32 -17.94 -9.96
N HIS A 122 -0.74 -16.68 -10.12
CA HIS A 122 -0.68 -15.68 -9.06
C HIS A 122 -1.72 -15.92 -7.97
N ALA A 123 -2.95 -16.29 -8.33
CA ALA A 123 -3.98 -16.66 -7.37
C ALA A 123 -3.55 -17.87 -6.51
N ALA A 124 -2.97 -18.91 -7.12
CA ALA A 124 -2.46 -20.08 -6.40
C ALA A 124 -1.35 -19.72 -5.39
N ARG A 125 -0.42 -18.83 -5.76
CA ARG A 125 0.64 -18.35 -4.85
C ARG A 125 0.06 -17.58 -3.67
N LEU A 126 -0.88 -16.66 -3.91
CA LEU A 126 -1.49 -15.87 -2.84
C LEU A 126 -2.37 -16.74 -1.94
N ARG A 127 -3.11 -17.72 -2.48
CA ARG A 127 -3.90 -18.69 -1.71
C ARG A 127 -3.07 -19.54 -0.76
N ALA A 128 -1.81 -19.83 -1.11
CA ALA A 128 -0.92 -20.61 -0.25
C ALA A 128 -0.54 -19.86 1.04
N ASN A 129 -0.74 -18.54 1.09
CA ASN A 129 -0.50 -17.73 2.28
C ASN A 129 -1.80 -17.46 3.05
N GLU A 130 -1.98 -18.11 4.20
CA GLU A 130 -3.15 -17.96 5.07
C GLU A 130 -3.38 -16.52 5.60
N LYS A 131 -2.36 -15.65 5.53
CA LYS A 131 -2.49 -14.24 5.91
C LYS A 131 -3.04 -13.38 4.79
N ILE A 132 -3.23 -13.90 3.59
CA ILE A 132 -3.77 -13.15 2.46
C ILE A 132 -5.24 -13.51 2.25
N ALA A 133 -6.12 -12.53 2.47
CA ALA A 133 -7.54 -12.68 2.21
C ALA A 133 -7.88 -12.22 0.78
N LEU A 134 -8.16 -13.18 -0.10
CA LEU A 134 -8.56 -12.97 -1.50
C LEU A 134 -10.09 -12.86 -1.65
N PRO A 135 -10.61 -12.29 -2.75
CA PRO A 135 -12.03 -12.39 -3.08
C PRO A 135 -12.41 -13.82 -3.45
N SER A 136 -13.68 -14.18 -3.26
CA SER A 136 -14.20 -15.55 -3.46
C SER A 136 -13.86 -16.15 -4.82
N LYS A 137 -13.89 -15.35 -5.89
CA LYS A 137 -13.57 -15.81 -7.25
C LYS A 137 -12.14 -16.32 -7.46
N PHE A 138 -11.22 -16.00 -6.55
CA PHE A 138 -9.84 -16.49 -6.58
C PHE A 138 -9.55 -17.50 -5.47
N GLN A 139 -10.59 -17.97 -4.76
CA GLN A 139 -10.47 -18.95 -3.67
C GLN A 139 -10.67 -20.40 -4.13
N SER A 140 -11.43 -20.64 -5.21
CA SER A 140 -11.72 -21.99 -5.73
C SER A 140 -10.67 -22.48 -6.74
N GLN A 141 -10.48 -23.79 -6.77
CA GLN A 141 -9.88 -24.53 -7.88
C GLN A 141 -11.01 -25.39 -8.42
N ASP A 142 -11.80 -24.88 -9.35
CA ASP A 142 -12.73 -25.73 -10.12
C ASP A 142 -11.99 -26.27 -11.34
#